data_AF-A9EWK4-F1
#
_entry.id   AF-A9EWK4-F1
#
_cell.length_a   1.000
_cell.length_b   1.000
_cell.length_c   1.000
_cell.angle_alpha   90.00
_cell.angle_beta   90.00
_cell.angle_gamma   90.00
#
_symmetry.space_group_name_H-M   'P 1'
#
loop_
_entity.id
_entity.type
_entity.pdbx_description
1 polymer ?
#
loop_
_entity_poly.entity_id
_entity_poly.type
_entity_poly.pdbx_seq_one_letter_code
_entity_poly.pdbx_strand_id
1 'polypeptide(L)'
;MNSARCDVSISFDDVEYGGHAEFNADATYALTYTPRGPMKMVIGMPCVDADGVSKTCAELDEEMRAAPLAEESLFQSGRCGMIGEDCVCDLFVREDPRTEAGVWGVLGTTLVTQEDGEEWGFNDRAFCVEGSSFTLGTETLTEENEGKPMKRFMRLTKR
;
A
#
# COMPACT_ATOMS: atom_id res chain seq x y z
N MET A 1 -6.54 -0.78 35.37
CA MET A 1 -5.61 0.09 34.61
C MET A 1 -5.66 -0.38 33.17
N ASN A 2 -6.42 0.31 32.32
CA ASN A 2 -6.48 0.00 30.89
C ASN A 2 -5.14 0.42 30.28
N SER A 3 -4.32 -0.54 29.88
CA SER A 3 -3.22 -0.25 28.97
C SER A 3 -3.87 0.21 27.67
N ALA A 4 -3.88 1.52 27.42
CA ALA A 4 -4.32 2.06 26.13
C ALA A 4 -3.47 1.37 25.06
N ARG A 5 -4.11 0.62 24.16
CA ARG A 5 -3.41 -0.04 23.07
C ARG A 5 -2.93 1.05 22.12
N CYS A 6 -1.69 0.94 21.69
CA CYS A 6 -1.13 1.81 20.69
C CYS A 6 -1.54 1.35 19.30
N ASP A 7 -2.78 1.68 18.95
CA ASP A 7 -3.34 1.41 17.65
C ASP A 7 -2.94 2.56 16.72
N VAL A 8 -1.95 2.32 15.87
CA VAL A 8 -1.64 3.18 14.72
C VAL A 8 -2.48 2.70 13.55
N SER A 9 -3.28 3.60 12.96
CA SER A 9 -4.03 3.26 11.75
C SER A 9 -3.37 3.88 10.52
N ILE A 10 -3.29 3.12 9.44
CA ILE A 10 -2.73 3.54 8.16
C ILE A 10 -3.80 3.36 7.09
N SER A 11 -4.08 4.41 6.33
CA SER A 11 -4.98 4.40 5.19
C SER A 11 -4.26 4.82 3.91
N PHE A 12 -4.57 4.10 2.84
CA PHE A 12 -4.13 4.37 1.47
C PHE A 12 -5.29 4.84 0.59
N ASP A 13 -6.43 5.24 1.18
CA ASP A 13 -7.64 5.56 0.42
C ASP A 13 -7.45 6.77 -0.51
N ASP A 14 -6.53 7.67 -0.17
CA ASP A 14 -6.18 8.85 -0.95
C ASP A 14 -4.98 8.61 -1.91
N VAL A 15 -4.46 7.38 -1.98
CA VAL A 15 -3.36 7.01 -2.89
C VAL A 15 -3.93 6.46 -4.19
N GLU A 16 -3.56 7.09 -5.30
CA GLU A 16 -3.90 6.65 -6.65
C GLU A 16 -2.69 6.02 -7.33
N TYR A 17 -2.92 4.97 -8.11
CA TYR A 17 -1.89 4.32 -8.91
C TYR A 17 -2.26 4.46 -10.39
N GLY A 18 -1.43 5.18 -11.15
CA GLY A 18 -1.59 5.33 -12.60
C GLY A 18 -0.51 4.58 -13.35
N GLY A 19 -0.85 3.73 -14.32
CA GLY A 19 0.15 2.89 -14.97
C GLY A 19 -0.33 2.08 -16.16
N HIS A 20 0.54 1.17 -16.60
CA HIS A 20 0.27 0.16 -17.61
C HIS A 20 0.74 -1.21 -17.10
N ALA A 21 -0.04 -2.25 -17.42
CA ALA A 21 0.32 -3.63 -17.16
C ALA A 21 0.26 -4.41 -18.47
N GLU A 22 1.28 -5.21 -18.73
CA GLU A 22 1.39 -6.12 -19.85
C GLU A 22 1.52 -7.55 -19.31
N PHE A 23 0.61 -8.43 -19.76
CA PHE A 23 0.64 -9.86 -19.45
C PHE A 23 0.90 -10.61 -20.76
N ASN A 24 2.07 -11.23 -20.85
CA ASN A 24 2.54 -11.91 -22.05
C ASN A 24 2.05 -13.36 -22.12
N ALA A 25 1.98 -13.90 -23.33
CA ALA A 25 1.53 -15.27 -23.58
C ALA A 25 2.51 -16.34 -23.07
N ASP A 26 3.76 -15.98 -22.79
CA ASP A 26 4.79 -16.84 -22.21
C ASP A 26 4.76 -16.89 -20.67
N ALA A 27 3.66 -16.42 -20.07
CA ALA A 27 3.45 -16.35 -18.62
C ALA A 27 4.37 -15.35 -17.90
N THR A 28 4.93 -14.36 -18.61
CA THR A 28 5.60 -13.21 -17.98
C THR A 28 4.68 -12.00 -17.89
N TYR A 29 4.91 -11.11 -16.92
CA TYR A 29 4.26 -9.82 -16.84
C TYR A 29 5.25 -8.68 -16.62
N ALA A 30 4.87 -7.50 -17.07
CA ALA A 30 5.53 -6.24 -16.76
C ALA A 30 4.48 -5.22 -16.33
N LEU A 31 4.67 -4.61 -15.17
CA LEU A 31 3.80 -3.60 -14.61
C LEU A 31 4.63 -2.32 -14.40
N THR A 32 4.23 -1.23 -15.05
CA THR A 32 4.78 0.09 -14.76
C THR A 32 3.70 0.95 -14.15
N TYR A 33 3.91 1.46 -12.94
CA TYR A 33 2.94 2.33 -12.26
C TYR A 33 3.62 3.50 -11.55
N THR A 34 2.87 4.58 -11.37
CA THR A 34 3.27 5.75 -10.61
C THR A 34 2.24 5.97 -9.50
N PRO A 35 2.63 5.79 -8.23
CA PRO A 35 1.77 6.16 -7.12
C PRO A 35 1.67 7.68 -7.01
N ARG A 36 0.51 8.18 -6.58
CA ARG A 36 0.23 9.61 -6.37
C ARG A 36 -0.64 9.79 -5.14
N GLY A 37 -0.51 10.95 -4.50
CA GLY A 37 -1.32 11.30 -3.34
C GLY A 37 -0.71 10.84 -2.01
N PRO A 38 -1.29 11.31 -0.88
CA PRO A 38 -0.77 11.00 0.43
C PRO A 38 -1.31 9.67 0.97
N MET A 39 -0.46 8.95 1.67
CA MET A 39 -0.90 7.94 2.64
C MET A 39 -1.20 8.63 3.96
N LYS A 40 -2.32 8.29 4.61
CA LYS A 40 -2.70 8.87 5.90
C LYS A 40 -2.34 7.90 7.02
N MET A 41 -1.65 8.40 8.03
CA MET A 41 -1.33 7.68 9.26
C MET A 41 -1.95 8.41 10.44
N VAL A 42 -2.71 7.71 11.27
CA VAL A 42 -3.32 8.27 12.50
C VAL A 42 -2.67 7.59 13.68
N ILE A 43 -2.06 8.39 14.55
CA ILE A 43 -1.37 7.96 15.75
C ILE A 43 -2.09 8.56 16.95
N GLY A 44 -2.59 7.71 17.85
CA GLY A 44 -3.08 8.18 19.14
C GLY A 44 -1.94 8.80 19.94
N MET A 45 -2.16 9.98 20.52
CA MET A 45 -1.14 10.72 21.28
C MET A 45 -0.41 9.92 22.38
N PRO A 46 -1.04 8.96 23.10
CA PRO A 46 -0.34 8.09 24.05
C PRO A 46 0.76 7.21 23.43
N CYS A 47 0.91 7.23 22.11
CA CYS A 47 1.75 6.32 21.32
C CYS A 47 2.79 7.05 20.48
N VAL A 48 2.79 8.39 20.54
CA VAL A 48 3.84 9.20 19.97
C VAL A 48 5.00 9.16 20.97
N ASP A 49 5.66 8.01 21.11
CA ASP A 49 6.85 7.84 21.94
C ASP A 49 8.05 7.57 21.02
N ALA A 50 9.17 8.24 21.25
CA ALA A 50 10.45 7.83 20.70
C ALA A 50 11.44 7.65 21.83
N ASP A 51 12.13 6.51 21.83
CA ASP A 51 13.12 6.16 22.86
C ASP A 51 12.59 6.25 24.31
N GLY A 52 11.28 6.02 24.49
CA GLY A 52 10.62 6.08 25.80
C GLY A 52 10.28 7.48 26.30
N VAL A 53 10.39 8.51 25.45
CA VAL A 53 9.94 9.88 25.73
C VAL A 53 8.73 10.20 24.86
N SER A 54 7.64 10.62 25.50
CA SER A 54 6.45 11.07 24.78
C SER A 54 6.75 12.37 24.04
N LYS A 55 6.57 12.30 22.73
CA LYS A 55 6.66 13.40 21.79
C LYS A 55 5.29 14.00 21.55
N THR A 56 5.29 15.29 21.30
CA THR A 56 4.14 16.02 20.79
C THR A 56 3.97 15.74 19.30
N CYS A 57 2.76 15.90 18.77
CA CYS A 57 2.53 15.83 17.33
C CYS A 57 3.35 16.88 16.54
N ALA A 58 3.70 18.01 17.17
CA ALA A 58 4.56 19.02 16.58
C ALA A 58 6.02 18.54 16.45
N GLU A 59 6.56 17.88 17.48
CA GLU A 59 7.89 17.26 17.40
C GLU A 59 7.92 16.15 16.35
N LEU A 60 6.85 15.35 16.25
CA LEU A 60 6.73 14.36 15.18
C LEU A 60 6.68 15.01 13.79
N ASP A 61 5.93 16.09 13.61
CA ASP A 61 5.88 16.84 12.35
C ASP A 61 7.26 17.40 11.96
N GLU A 62 8.01 17.94 12.92
CA GLU A 62 9.38 18.42 12.69
C GLU A 62 10.31 17.29 12.25
N GLU A 63 10.22 16.14 12.90
CA GLU A 63 11.02 14.97 12.54
C GLU A 63 10.65 14.40 11.18
N MET A 64 9.36 14.27 10.86
CA MET A 64 8.94 13.76 9.55
C MET A 64 9.37 14.69 8.40
N ARG A 65 9.49 16.00 8.66
CA ARG A 65 10.02 16.97 7.68
C ARG A 65 11.53 16.97 7.60
N ALA A 66 12.21 16.75 8.72
CA ALA A 66 13.67 16.77 8.80
C ALA A 66 14.32 15.42 8.44
N ALA A 67 13.55 14.34 8.45
CA ALA A 67 14.03 13.00 8.17
C ALA A 67 14.66 12.94 6.76
N PRO A 68 15.97 12.66 6.65
CA PRO A 68 16.55 12.35 5.36
C PRO A 68 16.00 10.99 4.92
N LEU A 69 15.01 11.02 4.02
CA LEU A 69 14.46 9.80 3.45
C LEU A 69 15.51 9.21 2.50
N ALA A 70 15.83 7.93 2.71
CA ALA A 70 16.77 7.22 1.86
C ALA A 70 16.25 7.18 0.41
N GLU A 71 17.14 7.03 -0.58
CA GLU A 71 16.73 7.01 -1.99
C GLU A 71 15.77 5.84 -2.30
N GLU A 72 15.83 4.77 -1.52
CA GLU A 72 14.93 3.62 -1.60
C GLU A 72 13.56 3.82 -0.93
N SER A 73 13.38 4.92 -0.17
CA SER A 73 12.11 5.22 0.51
C SER A 73 10.95 5.36 -0.49
N LEU A 74 9.79 4.80 -0.13
CA LEU A 74 8.53 5.03 -0.87
C LEU A 74 8.04 6.48 -0.77
N PHE A 75 8.47 7.20 0.28
CA PHE A 75 7.98 8.52 0.62
C PHE A 75 9.00 9.60 0.27
N GLN A 76 8.51 10.77 -0.16
CA GLN A 76 9.31 11.96 -0.43
C GLN A 76 9.29 12.96 0.73
N SER A 77 8.21 12.97 1.50
CA SER A 77 8.04 13.86 2.64
C SER A 77 6.90 13.38 3.54
N GLY A 78 6.88 13.85 4.77
CA GLY A 78 5.78 13.69 5.70
C GLY A 78 5.38 15.01 6.34
N ARG A 79 4.13 15.10 6.75
CA ARG A 79 3.62 16.23 7.53
C ARG A 79 2.61 15.72 8.54
N CYS A 80 2.73 16.15 9.79
CA CYS A 80 1.79 15.80 10.84
C CYS A 80 1.04 17.01 11.38
N GLY A 81 -0.15 16.77 11.92
CA GLY A 81 -0.96 17.77 12.58
C GLY A 81 -1.96 17.15 13.55
N MET A 82 -2.28 17.90 14.60
CA MET A 82 -3.32 17.50 15.54
C MET A 82 -4.69 17.56 14.87
N ILE A 83 -5.44 16.46 14.92
CA ILE A 83 -6.86 16.40 14.57
C ILE A 83 -7.60 15.79 15.75
N GLY A 84 -8.27 16.63 16.54
CA GLY A 84 -8.88 16.21 17.79
C GLY A 84 -7.80 15.83 18.82
N GLU A 85 -7.87 14.61 19.33
CA GLU A 85 -6.90 14.05 20.29
C GLU A 85 -5.81 13.19 19.62
N ASP A 86 -5.87 13.03 18.29
CA ASP A 86 -4.95 12.22 17.51
C ASP A 86 -3.96 13.08 16.72
N CYS A 87 -2.78 12.52 16.49
CA CYS A 87 -1.81 13.06 15.56
C CYS A 87 -2.01 12.39 14.19
N VAL A 88 -2.39 13.17 13.18
CA VAL A 88 -2.61 12.68 11.83
C VAL A 88 -1.47 13.14 10.94
N CYS A 89 -0.82 12.19 10.28
CA CYS A 89 0.31 12.41 9.39
C CYS A 89 -0.06 12.05 7.96
N ASP A 90 0.13 12.99 7.04
CA ASP A 90 0.12 12.76 5.61
C ASP A 90 1.55 12.44 5.15
N LEU A 91 1.72 11.25 4.56
CA LEU A 91 2.98 10.77 4.00
C LEU A 91 2.87 10.80 2.50
N PHE A 92 3.62 11.71 1.87
CA PHE A 92 3.60 11.91 0.43
C PHE A 92 4.50 10.86 -0.22
N VAL A 93 3.91 10.04 -1.08
CA VAL A 93 4.66 9.06 -1.87
C VAL A 93 5.52 9.76 -2.92
N ARG A 94 6.66 9.16 -3.26
CA ARG A 94 7.46 9.57 -4.42
C ARG A 94 6.67 9.24 -5.68
N GLU A 95 6.46 10.24 -6.53
CA GLU A 95 5.78 10.06 -7.83
C GLU A 95 6.72 9.55 -8.92
N ASP A 96 7.72 8.75 -8.53
CA ASP A 96 8.65 8.12 -9.46
C ASP A 96 8.00 6.85 -10.04
N PRO A 97 8.02 6.65 -11.38
CA PRO A 97 7.55 5.41 -11.98
C PRO A 97 8.30 4.20 -11.42
N ARG A 98 7.53 3.20 -10.99
CA ARG A 98 8.00 1.89 -10.55
C ARG A 98 7.72 0.88 -11.63
N THR A 99 8.66 -0.04 -11.83
CA THR A 99 8.49 -1.16 -12.75
C THR A 99 8.68 -2.45 -11.97
N GLU A 100 7.68 -3.31 -12.04
CA GLU A 100 7.70 -4.66 -11.51
C GLU A 100 7.60 -5.62 -12.69
N ALA A 101 8.35 -6.72 -12.63
CA ALA A 101 8.30 -7.76 -13.63
C ALA A 101 8.37 -9.13 -12.95
N GLY A 102 7.84 -10.13 -13.62
CA GLY A 102 7.83 -11.46 -13.05
C GLY A 102 7.03 -12.44 -13.89
N VAL A 103 6.65 -13.55 -13.27
CA VAL A 103 5.82 -14.58 -13.89
C VAL A 103 4.42 -14.60 -13.29
N TRP A 104 3.44 -14.98 -14.10
CA TRP A 104 2.06 -15.10 -13.66
C TRP A 104 1.47 -16.46 -14.06
N GLY A 105 0.48 -16.90 -13.30
CA GLY A 105 -0.27 -18.11 -13.57
C GLY A 105 -1.68 -18.02 -13.02
N VAL A 106 -2.54 -18.96 -13.42
CA VAL A 106 -3.92 -19.04 -12.95
C VAL A 106 -4.16 -20.41 -12.34
N LEU A 107 -4.62 -20.43 -11.09
CA LEU A 107 -5.08 -21.62 -10.39
C LEU A 107 -6.58 -21.49 -10.13
N GLY A 108 -7.40 -22.05 -11.01
CA GLY A 108 -8.86 -21.92 -10.94
C GLY A 108 -9.31 -20.46 -11.13
N THR A 109 -9.77 -19.81 -10.06
CA THR A 109 -10.21 -18.40 -10.04
C THR A 109 -9.18 -17.46 -9.39
N THR A 110 -7.98 -17.96 -9.12
CA THR A 110 -6.92 -17.24 -8.41
C THR A 110 -5.80 -16.91 -9.39
N LEU A 111 -5.39 -15.63 -9.40
CA LEU A 111 -4.16 -15.22 -10.08
C LEU A 111 -3.01 -15.42 -9.10
N VAL A 112 -1.95 -16.05 -9.59
CA VAL A 112 -0.69 -16.21 -8.88
C VAL A 112 0.34 -15.39 -9.62
N THR A 113 1.04 -14.50 -8.92
CA THR A 113 2.17 -13.73 -9.48
C THR A 113 3.42 -14.00 -8.64
N GLN A 114 4.56 -14.09 -9.30
CA GLN A 114 5.87 -14.13 -8.66
C GLN A 114 6.69 -12.98 -9.26
N GLU A 115 7.10 -12.05 -8.42
CA GLU A 115 8.03 -10.99 -8.80
C GLU A 115 9.46 -11.55 -8.93
N ASP A 116 10.22 -11.03 -9.88
CA ASP A 116 11.61 -11.44 -10.09
C ASP A 116 12.46 -11.20 -8.83
N GLY A 117 13.02 -12.28 -8.27
CA GLY A 117 13.89 -12.21 -7.10
C GLY A 117 13.19 -12.44 -5.75
N GLU A 118 11.86 -12.60 -5.73
CA GLU A 118 11.13 -13.07 -4.55
C GLU A 118 10.93 -14.61 -4.58
N GLU A 119 10.98 -15.25 -3.41
CA GLU A 119 10.45 -16.62 -3.29
C GLU A 119 8.98 -16.64 -3.73
N TRP A 120 8.45 -17.79 -4.14
CA TRP A 120 7.03 -17.95 -4.49
C TRP A 120 6.14 -17.55 -3.30
N GLY A 121 5.85 -16.26 -3.18
CA GLY A 121 4.78 -15.72 -2.38
C GLY A 121 3.53 -15.90 -3.21
N PHE A 122 2.73 -16.91 -2.88
CA PHE A 122 1.39 -17.06 -3.41
C PHE A 122 0.57 -15.84 -2.97
N ASN A 123 0.66 -14.75 -3.74
CA ASN A 123 -0.23 -13.63 -3.63
C ASN A 123 -1.55 -14.06 -4.27
N ASP A 124 -2.29 -14.91 -3.58
CA ASP A 124 -3.56 -15.45 -4.05
C ASP A 124 -4.57 -14.31 -4.12
N ARG A 125 -4.69 -13.70 -5.30
CA ARG A 125 -5.63 -12.62 -5.56
C ARG A 125 -6.78 -13.16 -6.38
N ALA A 126 -8.01 -12.94 -5.90
CA ALA A 126 -9.18 -13.11 -6.75
C ALA A 126 -9.06 -12.15 -7.92
N PHE A 127 -9.32 -12.64 -9.13
CA PHE A 127 -9.31 -11.81 -10.33
C PHE A 127 -10.54 -12.06 -11.18
N CYS A 128 -10.88 -11.07 -12.00
CA CYS A 128 -11.95 -11.17 -12.98
C CYS A 128 -11.51 -10.48 -14.27
N VAL A 129 -11.72 -11.14 -15.40
CA VAL A 129 -11.53 -10.54 -16.73
C VAL A 129 -12.92 -10.38 -17.35
N GLU A 130 -13.29 -9.15 -17.69
CA GLU A 130 -14.54 -8.82 -18.36
C GLU A 130 -14.26 -7.89 -19.55
N GLY A 131 -14.39 -8.41 -20.77
CA GLY A 131 -14.13 -7.67 -22.00
C GLY A 131 -12.68 -7.17 -22.05
N SER A 132 -12.49 -5.85 -22.09
CA SER A 132 -11.18 -5.18 -22.05
C SER A 132 -10.71 -4.83 -20.63
N SER A 133 -11.46 -5.21 -19.61
CA SER A 133 -11.16 -4.92 -18.21
C SER A 133 -10.63 -6.15 -17.49
N PHE A 134 -9.58 -5.95 -16.71
CA PHE A 134 -9.00 -6.91 -15.79
C PHE A 134 -9.05 -6.32 -14.39
N THR A 135 -9.69 -7.03 -13.47
CA THR A 135 -9.88 -6.61 -12.08
C THR A 135 -9.16 -7.58 -11.17
N LEU A 136 -8.37 -7.04 -10.25
CA LEU A 136 -7.56 -7.75 -9.27
C LEU A 136 -7.99 -7.36 -7.87
N GLY A 137 -8.25 -8.33 -7.00
CA GLY A 137 -8.38 -8.07 -5.56
C GLY A 137 -7.05 -7.60 -4.98
N THR A 138 -7.08 -6.55 -4.15
CA THR A 138 -5.87 -6.04 -3.46
C THR A 138 -5.73 -6.60 -2.04
N GLU A 139 -6.63 -7.51 -1.65
CA GLU A 139 -6.56 -8.30 -0.42
C GLU A 139 -6.14 -9.74 -0.77
N THR A 140 -5.30 -10.36 0.05
CA THR A 140 -4.88 -11.75 -0.16
C THR A 140 -6.05 -12.63 0.25
N LEU A 141 -6.36 -13.64 -0.56
CA LEU A 141 -7.30 -14.68 -0.18
C LEU A 141 -6.68 -15.50 0.96
N THR A 142 -7.20 -15.30 2.17
CA THR A 142 -6.88 -16.10 3.35
C THR A 142 -8.09 -16.91 3.74
N GLU A 143 -7.93 -17.99 4.52
CA GLU A 143 -9.06 -18.75 5.08
C GLU A 143 -10.07 -17.84 5.81
N GLU A 144 -9.59 -16.76 6.43
CA GLU A 144 -10.42 -15.78 7.11
C GLU A 144 -11.31 -14.97 6.17
N ASN A 145 -10.86 -14.72 4.93
CA ASN A 145 -11.54 -13.85 3.97
C ASN A 145 -12.08 -14.58 2.74
N GLU A 146 -11.92 -15.89 2.68
CA GLU A 146 -12.47 -16.73 1.62
C GLU A 146 -14.01 -16.60 1.56
N GLY A 147 -14.54 -16.32 0.37
CA GLY A 147 -15.99 -16.16 0.15
C GLY A 147 -16.60 -14.84 0.65
N LYS A 148 -15.83 -13.95 1.28
CA LYS A 148 -16.29 -12.59 1.63
C LYS A 148 -16.21 -11.67 0.40
N PRO A 149 -17.05 -10.62 0.31
CA PRO A 149 -16.92 -9.64 -0.75
C PRO A 149 -15.57 -8.93 -0.64
N MET A 150 -14.83 -8.84 -1.75
CA MET A 150 -13.60 -8.05 -1.84
C MET A 150 -13.89 -6.60 -1.46
N LYS A 151 -13.13 -6.05 -0.51
CA LYS A 151 -13.33 -4.66 -0.07
C LYS A 151 -12.56 -3.66 -0.91
N ARG A 152 -11.50 -4.12 -1.58
CA ARG A 152 -10.60 -3.29 -2.39
C ARG A 152 -10.13 -4.06 -3.63
N PHE A 153 -10.10 -3.38 -4.77
CA PHE A 153 -9.68 -3.96 -6.04
C PHE A 153 -8.97 -2.92 -6.91
N MET A 154 -8.07 -3.39 -7.76
CA MET A 154 -7.45 -2.64 -8.84
C MET A 154 -8.10 -3.05 -10.15
N ARG A 155 -8.54 -2.09 -10.97
CA ARG A 155 -9.09 -2.37 -12.30
C ARG A 155 -8.20 -1.76 -13.38
N LEU A 156 -7.67 -2.62 -14.24
CA LEU A 156 -6.88 -2.28 -15.42
C LEU A 156 -7.80 -2.39 -16.64
N THR A 157 -7.95 -1.31 -17.41
CA THR A 157 -8.79 -1.32 -18.62
C THR A 157 -7.94 -1.03 -19.84
N LYS A 158 -7.93 -1.95 -20.80
CA LYS A 158 -7.27 -1.74 -22.09
C LYS A 158 -7.99 -0.62 -22.84
N ARG A 159 -7.23 0.42 -23.22
CA ARG A 159 -7.70 1.52 -24.06
C ARG A 159 -7.74 1.12 -25.53
#